data_AF-J9DZQ0-F1
#
_entry.id   AF-J9DZQ0-F1
#
_cell.length_a   1.000
_cell.length_b   1.000
_cell.length_c   1.000
_cell.angle_alpha   90.00
_cell.angle_beta   90.00
_cell.angle_gamma   90.00
#
_symmetry.space_group_name_H-M   'P 1'
#
loop_
_entity.id
_entity.type
_entity.pdbx_description
1 polymer ?
#
loop_
_entity_poly.entity_id
_entity_poly.type
_entity_poly.pdbx_seq_one_letter_code
_entity_poly.pdbx_strand_id
1 'polypeptide(L)' 'TYSGLFCVVINPYKRLPIYEPSVAEMYMGKRRTEMPPHLFAVSDEAYRNMLIDHENQSMLITGESGAGKTENTKK' A
#
# COMPACT_ATOMS: atom_id res chain seq x y z
N THR A 1 -0.10 -9.00 2.09
CA THR A 1 0.80 -9.98 1.44
C THR A 1 0.91 -9.70 -0.03
N TYR A 2 2.06 -9.97 -0.65
CA TYR A 2 2.22 -9.82 -2.10
C TYR A 2 1.85 -11.10 -2.86
N SER A 3 1.24 -10.94 -4.03
CA SER A 3 0.92 -12.02 -4.98
C SER A 3 1.29 -11.55 -6.38
N GLY A 4 2.56 -11.68 -6.74
CA GLY A 4 3.11 -11.13 -7.99
C GLY A 4 2.96 -9.61 -8.02
N LEU A 5 2.27 -9.08 -9.04
CA LEU A 5 1.98 -7.65 -9.17
C LEU A 5 0.91 -7.15 -8.20
N PHE A 6 0.18 -8.05 -7.53
CA PHE A 6 -0.93 -7.70 -6.65
C PHE A 6 -0.50 -7.61 -5.19
N CYS A 7 -1.18 -6.74 -4.43
CA CYS A 7 -1.13 -6.70 -2.97
C CYS A 7 -2.47 -7.17 -2.41
N VAL A 8 -2.45 -8.29 -1.69
CA VAL A 8 -3.62 -8.86 -1.00
C VAL A 8 -3.65 -8.31 0.43
N VAL A 9 -4.73 -7.61 0.75
CA VAL A 9 -5.01 -7.07 2.09
C VAL A 9 -6.23 -7.78 2.65
N ILE A 10 -6.11 -8.30 3.88
CA ILE A 10 -7.21 -8.94 4.60
C ILE A 10 -7.69 -7.97 5.67
N ASN A 11 -8.99 -7.70 5.72
CA ASN A 11 -9.56 -6.85 6.76
C ASN A 11 -9.35 -7.51 8.14
N PRO A 12 -8.60 -6.87 9.06
CA PRO A 12 -8.33 -7.46 10.37
C PRO A 12 -9.51 -7.34 11.33
N TYR A 13 -10.55 -6.56 11.00
CA TYR A 13 -11.68 -6.21 11.88
C TYR A 13 -11.27 -5.64 13.26
N LYS A 14 -10.03 -5.15 13.36
CA LYS A 14 -9.47 -4.49 14.53
C LYS A 14 -8.52 -3.37 14.09
N ARG A 15 -8.37 -2.35 14.93
CA ARG A 15 -7.35 -1.33 14.71
C ARG A 15 -5.97 -1.92 14.96
N LEU A 16 -5.10 -1.82 13.97
CA LEU A 16 -3.69 -2.19 14.08
C LEU A 16 -2.84 -0.91 14.02
N PRO A 17 -1.77 -0.81 14.81
CA PRO A 17 -0.87 0.36 14.83
C PRO A 17 0.08 0.37 13.61
N ILE A 18 -0.39 -0.05 12.44
CA ILE A 18 0.41 -0.16 11.20
C ILE A 18 0.23 1.04 10.26
N TYR A 19 -0.68 1.95 10.61
CA TYR A 19 -0.97 3.17 9.84
C TYR A 19 -0.56 4.44 10.58
N GLU A 20 0.36 4.33 11.54
CA GLU A 20 0.91 5.49 12.23
C GLU A 20 1.89 6.26 11.30
N PRO A 21 2.08 7.58 11.50
CA PRO A 21 2.99 8.37 10.68
C PRO A 21 4.43 7.83 10.67
N SER A 22 4.92 7.36 11.82
CA SER A 22 6.22 6.70 11.95
C SER A 22 6.35 5.48 11.05
N VAL A 23 5.25 4.73 10.86
CA VAL A 23 5.23 3.58 9.96
C VAL A 23 5.31 4.04 8.51
N ALA A 24 4.59 5.09 8.12
CA ALA A 24 4.70 5.65 6.77
C ALA A 24 6.14 6.06 6.42
N GLU A 25 6.82 6.76 7.34
CA GLU A 25 8.22 7.16 7.17
C GLU A 25 9.16 5.98 6.95
N MET A 26 8.94 4.85 7.63
CA MET A 26 9.77 3.65 7.45
C MET A 26 9.70 3.06 6.03
N TYR A 27 8.62 3.28 5.29
CA TYR A 27 8.45 2.75 3.93
C TYR A 27 8.95 3.69 2.84
N MET A 28 9.21 4.96 3.15
CA MET A 28 9.64 5.95 2.15
C MET A 28 10.97 5.58 1.52
N GLY A 29 11.01 5.53 0.19
CA GLY A 29 12.23 5.23 -0.58
C GLY A 29 12.76 3.81 -0.41
N LYS A 30 12.00 2.90 0.21
CA LYS A 30 12.39 1.49 0.38
C LYS A 30 11.94 0.66 -0.81
N ARG A 31 12.79 -0.30 -1.20
CA ARG A 31 12.41 -1.33 -2.17
C ARG A 31 11.48 -2.34 -1.51
N ARG A 32 10.64 -2.95 -2.34
CA ARG A 32 9.61 -3.92 -1.92
C ARG A 32 10.17 -5.15 -1.19
N THR A 33 11.45 -5.47 -1.37
CA THR A 33 12.15 -6.57 -0.69
C THR A 33 12.77 -6.18 0.65
N GLU A 34 12.88 -4.88 0.95
CA GLU A 34 13.54 -4.37 2.17
C GLU A 34 12.55 -4.24 3.34
N MET A 35 11.25 -4.21 3.06
CA MET A 35 10.20 -4.03 4.04
C MET A 35 9.09 -5.08 3.85
N PRO A 36 8.36 -5.45 4.93
CA PRO A 36 7.28 -6.41 4.82
C PRO A 36 6.12 -5.85 3.96
N PRO A 37 5.25 -6.71 3.40
CA PRO A 37 4.18 -6.26 2.53
C PRO A 37 3.21 -5.31 3.22
N HIS A 38 3.11 -4.09 2.71
CA HIS A 38 2.26 -3.04 3.26
C HIS A 38 1.68 -2.14 2.16
N LEU A 39 0.58 -1.45 2.45
CA LEU A 39 -0.02 -0.51 1.50
C LEU A 39 0.93 0.65 1.18
N PHE A 40 1.59 1.21 2.20
CA PHE A 40 2.58 2.28 2.02
C PHE A 40 3.72 1.91 1.08
N ALA A 41 4.16 0.64 1.05
CA ALA A 41 5.17 0.21 0.09
C ALA A 41 4.67 0.28 -1.36
N VAL A 42 3.39 -0.05 -1.60
CA VAL A 42 2.78 0.04 -2.95
C VAL A 42 2.60 1.49 -3.34
N SER A 43 2.17 2.34 -2.40
CA SER A 43 2.01 3.79 -2.63
C SER A 43 3.35 4.47 -2.93
N ASP A 44 4.42 4.16 -2.18
CA ASP A 44 5.76 4.69 -2.43
C ASP A 44 6.33 4.22 -3.78
N GLU A 45 6.13 2.96 -4.13
CA GLU A 45 6.53 2.41 -5.43
C GLU A 45 5.82 3.13 -6.59
N ALA A 46 4.50 3.30 -6.51
CA ALA A 46 3.74 4.05 -7.51
C ALA A 46 4.20 5.52 -7.60
N TYR A 47 4.42 6.17 -6.47
CA TYR A 47 4.91 7.56 -6.45
C TYR A 47 6.29 7.69 -7.07
N ARG A 48 7.23 6.79 -6.74
CA ARG A 48 8.57 6.81 -7.33
C ARG A 48 8.53 6.54 -8.83
N ASN A 49 7.74 5.58 -9.30
CA ASN A 49 7.60 5.29 -10.73
C ASN A 49 7.01 6.50 -11.47
N MET A 50 6.01 7.18 -10.88
CA MET A 50 5.48 8.42 -11.45
C MET A 50 6.55 9.50 -11.62
N LEU A 51 7.48 9.64 -10.67
CA LEU A 51 8.56 10.61 -10.74
C LEU A 51 9.69 10.22 -11.71
N ILE A 52 9.99 8.93 -11.84
CA ILE A 52 11.08 8.42 -12.68
C ILE A 52 10.64 8.31 -14.14
N ASP A 53 9.48 7.72 -14.37
CA ASP A 53 8.98 7.40 -15.72
C ASP A 53 8.17 8.57 -16.30
N HIS A 54 7.79 9.55 -15.47
CA HIS A 54 6.94 10.68 -15.84
C HIS A 54 5.57 10.28 -16.41
N GLU A 55 5.04 9.13 -15.95
CA GLU A 55 3.75 8.59 -16.36
C GLU A 55 2.76 8.53 -15.20
N ASN A 56 1.49 8.83 -15.49
CA ASN A 56 0.41 8.77 -14.51
C ASN A 56 0.21 7.35 -13.98
N GLN A 57 0.08 7.21 -12.67
CA GLN A 57 -0.16 5.92 -12.01
C GLN A 57 -1.58 5.83 -11.47
N SER A 58 -2.11 4.62 -11.39
CA SER A 58 -3.42 4.36 -10.76
C SER A 58 -3.35 3.14 -9.84
N MET A 59 -4.04 3.22 -8.70
CA MET A 59 -4.18 2.11 -7.75
C MET A 59 -5.64 1.66 -7.72
N LEU A 60 -5.90 0.44 -8.21
CA LEU A 60 -7.24 -0.14 -8.17
C LEU A 60 -7.42 -1.00 -6.92
N ILE A 61 -8.25 -0.53 -5.98
CA ILE A 61 -8.55 -1.25 -4.74
C ILE A 61 -9.90 -1.97 -4.88
N THR A 62 -9.85 -3.29 -5.05
CA THR A 62 -11.04 -4.14 -5.26
C THR A 62 -11.32 -5.04 -4.06
N GLY A 63 -12.51 -5.65 -4.04
CA GLY A 63 -12.96 -6.56 -2.98
C GLY A 63 -14.47 -6.48 -2.74
N GLU A 64 -15.02 -7.47 -2.06
CA GLU A 64 -16.44 -7.52 -1.70
C GLU A 64 -16.85 -6.41 -0.70
N SER A 65 -18.15 -6.28 -0.45
CA SER A 65 -18.64 -5.36 0.58
C SER A 65 -18.05 -5.71 1.94
N GLY A 66 -17.55 -4.73 2.69
CA GLY A 66 -16.88 -4.94 3.97
C GLY A 66 -15.42 -5.41 3.90
N ALA A 67 -14.86 -5.62 2.70
CA ALA A 67 -13.46 -6.06 2.54
C ALA A 67 -12.40 -5.01 2.93
N GLY A 68 -12.79 -3.79 3.28
CA GLY A 68 -11.87 -2.72 3.72
C GLY A 68 -11.38 -1.78 2.62
N LYS A 69 -12.01 -1.78 1.43
CA LYS A 69 -11.64 -0.90 0.29
C LYS A 69 -11.51 0.57 0.71
N THR A 70 -12.58 1.14 1.27
CA THR A 70 -12.64 2.55 1.68
C THR A 70 -11.61 2.90 2.75
N GLU A 71 -11.34 1.99 3.67
CA GLU A 71 -10.34 2.22 4.71
C GLU A 71 -8.92 2.22 4.14
N ASN A 72 -8.64 1.33 3.18
CA ASN A 72 -7.36 1.34 2.47
C ASN A 72 -7.20 2.58 1.58
N THR A 73 -8.25 3.08 0.93
CA THR A 73 -8.15 4.30 0.10
C THR A 73 -7.79 5.56 0.89
N LYS A 74 -8.06 5.60 2.20
CA LYS A 74 -7.73 6.75 3.06
C LYS A 74 -6.27 6.77 3.54
N LYS A 75 -5.50 5.73 3.26
CA LYS A 75 -4.14 5.50 3.79
C LYS A 75 -3.12 5.64 2.69
#